data_AF-A0A7N4NH91-F1
#
_entry.id   AF-A0A7N4NH91-F1
#
_cell.length_a   1.000
_cell.length_b   1.000
_cell.length_c   1.000
_cell.angle_alpha   90.00
_cell.angle_beta   90.00
_cell.angle_gamma   90.00
#
_symmetry.space_group_name_H-M   'P 1'
#
loop_
_entity.id
_entity.type
_entity.pdbx_description
1 polymer ?
#
loop_
_entity_poly.entity_id
_entity_poly.type
_entity_poly.pdbx_seq_one_letter_code
_entity_poly.pdbx_strand_id
1 'polypeptide(L)'
;MVSNFLKEKLRELQEEIDNKTVIVGDVNLALSELDKSNHKTSKKEIKEVNRILEKLGMLDLWRKLNGDRKEYTFFSAVHGTYSKTDHILGHKDLKIKCKKAEIVNAFFSDHDAIKTTFNKKLGVNRPKSNWKLNNLIL
;
A
#
# COMPACT_ATOMS: atom_id res chain seq x y z
N MET A 1 8.61 -10.96 -15.63
CA MET A 1 9.84 -10.85 -14.80
C MET A 1 9.51 -10.17 -13.48
N VAL A 2 8.99 -8.93 -13.48
CA VAL A 2 8.55 -8.21 -12.27
C VAL A 2 7.39 -8.91 -11.54
N SER A 3 6.36 -9.39 -12.24
CA SER A 3 5.27 -10.12 -11.58
C SER A 3 5.69 -11.44 -10.96
N ASN A 4 6.62 -12.19 -11.57
CA ASN A 4 7.08 -13.45 -10.97
C ASN A 4 7.82 -13.17 -9.65
N PHE A 5 8.69 -12.17 -9.65
CA PHE A 5 9.37 -11.71 -8.42
C PHE A 5 8.36 -11.29 -7.34
N LEU A 6 7.38 -10.45 -7.66
CA LEU A 6 6.36 -10.03 -6.70
C LEU A 6 5.57 -11.24 -6.16
N LYS A 7 5.14 -12.16 -7.04
CA LYS A 7 4.39 -13.35 -6.65
C LYS A 7 5.22 -14.25 -5.72
N GLU A 8 6.51 -14.41 -5.97
CA GLU A 8 7.43 -15.18 -5.12
C GLU A 8 7.63 -14.50 -3.78
N LYS A 9 7.93 -13.19 -3.76
CA LYS A 9 8.09 -12.42 -2.52
C LYS A 9 6.84 -12.43 -1.65
N LEU A 10 5.65 -12.29 -2.25
CA LEU A 10 4.39 -12.38 -1.51
C LEU A 10 4.16 -13.77 -0.88
N ARG A 11 4.68 -14.84 -1.50
CA ARG A 11 4.60 -16.20 -0.94
C ARG A 11 5.61 -16.43 0.17
N GLU A 12 6.83 -15.92 0.02
CA GLU A 12 7.85 -15.95 1.07
C GLU A 12 7.37 -15.23 2.33
N LEU A 13 6.76 -14.05 2.16
CA LEU A 13 6.25 -13.24 3.26
C LEU A 13 4.93 -13.77 3.85
N GLN A 14 4.37 -14.88 3.34
CA GLN A 14 3.04 -15.35 3.75
C GLN A 14 2.95 -15.61 5.27
N GLU A 15 4.02 -16.13 5.88
CA GLU A 15 4.04 -16.42 7.33
C GLU A 15 4.23 -15.16 8.19
N GLU A 16 4.71 -14.06 7.59
CA GLU A 16 4.90 -12.76 8.25
C GLU A 16 3.69 -11.82 8.11
N ILE A 17 2.75 -12.16 7.21
CA ILE A 17 1.54 -11.36 6.99
C ILE A 17 0.50 -11.69 8.06
N ASP A 18 0.21 -10.71 8.91
CA ASP A 18 -0.87 -10.77 9.89
C ASP A 18 -1.96 -9.71 9.60
N ASN A 19 -2.96 -9.64 10.48
CA ASN A 19 -4.09 -8.75 10.31
C ASN A 19 -3.79 -7.25 10.53
N LYS A 20 -2.54 -6.90 10.84
CA LYS A 20 -2.03 -5.55 11.03
C LYS A 20 -0.92 -5.21 10.03
N THR A 21 -0.53 -6.13 9.15
CA THR A 21 0.49 -5.89 8.14
C THR A 21 0.05 -4.87 7.09
N VAL A 22 0.98 -3.97 6.78
CA VAL A 22 0.93 -3.05 5.65
C VAL A 22 2.23 -3.18 4.88
N ILE A 23 2.13 -3.39 3.57
CA ILE A 23 3.27 -3.40 2.64
C ILE A 23 3.16 -2.14 1.80
N VAL A 24 4.25 -1.39 1.72
CA VAL A 24 4.31 -0.14 0.95
C VAL A 24 5.51 -0.15 0.02
N GLY A 25 5.37 0.49 -1.13
CA GLY A 25 6.50 0.77 -2.02
C GLY A 25 6.11 0.79 -3.48
N ASP A 26 7.13 1.05 -4.31
CA ASP A 26 7.06 0.92 -5.76
C ASP A 26 7.13 -0.57 -6.14
N VAL A 27 6.01 -1.08 -6.63
CA VAL A 27 5.86 -2.47 -7.07
C VAL A 27 6.24 -2.62 -8.55
N ASN A 28 6.41 -1.51 -9.27
CA ASN A 28 6.63 -1.48 -10.73
C ASN A 28 5.54 -2.22 -11.54
N LEU A 29 4.33 -2.36 -10.98
CA LEU A 29 3.23 -3.08 -11.61
C LEU A 29 1.89 -2.44 -11.24
N ALA A 30 1.10 -2.08 -12.26
CA ALA A 30 -0.31 -1.71 -12.10
C ALA A 30 -1.14 -2.91 -11.61
N LEU A 31 -1.99 -2.72 -10.59
CA LEU A 31 -2.85 -3.75 -10.01
C LEU A 31 -4.31 -3.70 -10.50
N SER A 32 -4.62 -2.71 -11.35
CA SER A 32 -5.93 -2.52 -12.00
C SER A 32 -5.75 -1.96 -13.41
N GLU A 33 -6.76 -2.15 -14.27
CA GLU A 33 -6.81 -1.48 -15.58
C GLU A 33 -6.92 0.05 -15.46
N LEU A 34 -7.42 0.53 -14.32
CA LEU A 34 -7.52 1.96 -14.00
C LEU A 34 -6.19 2.57 -13.56
N ASP A 35 -5.21 1.73 -13.21
CA ASP A 35 -3.87 2.16 -12.78
C ASP A 35 -2.96 2.54 -13.97
N LYS A 36 -3.46 2.49 -15.22
CA LYS A 36 -2.75 3.01 -16.40
C LYS A 36 -3.65 3.91 -17.23
N SER A 37 -3.10 5.00 -17.75
CA SER A 37 -3.85 5.94 -18.59
C SER A 37 -4.25 5.37 -19.96
N ASN A 38 -3.43 4.48 -20.54
CA ASN A 38 -3.66 3.89 -21.85
C ASN A 38 -4.41 2.54 -21.83
N HIS A 39 -4.76 2.04 -20.63
CA HIS A 39 -5.41 0.74 -20.43
C HIS A 39 -4.67 -0.48 -21.03
N LYS A 40 -3.41 -0.33 -21.47
CA LYS A 40 -2.56 -1.41 -21.99
C LYS A 40 -1.89 -2.14 -20.83
N THR A 41 -2.62 -3.06 -20.19
CA THR A 41 -2.08 -3.92 -19.14
C THR A 41 -2.42 -5.38 -19.39
N SER A 42 -1.49 -6.28 -19.00
CA SER A 42 -1.73 -7.72 -19.02
C SER A 42 -2.80 -8.09 -17.98
N LYS A 43 -4.05 -8.25 -18.43
CA LYS A 43 -5.18 -8.64 -17.56
C LYS A 43 -4.90 -9.96 -16.82
N LYS A 44 -4.19 -10.89 -17.48
CA LYS A 44 -3.81 -12.19 -16.90
C LYS A 44 -2.87 -12.02 -15.70
N GLU A 45 -1.85 -11.19 -15.85
CA GLU A 45 -0.84 -10.92 -14.83
C GLU A 45 -1.45 -10.21 -13.62
N ILE A 46 -2.24 -9.15 -13.88
CA ILE A 46 -3.02 -8.46 -12.83
C ILE A 46 -3.87 -9.45 -12.04
N LYS A 47 -4.63 -10.30 -12.76
CA LYS A 47 -5.53 -11.29 -12.14
C LYS A 47 -4.79 -12.29 -11.27
N GLU A 48 -3.61 -12.74 -11.71
CA GLU A 48 -2.81 -13.70 -10.95
C GLU A 48 -2.26 -13.09 -9.65
N VAL A 49 -1.69 -11.87 -9.73
CA VAL A 49 -1.18 -11.15 -8.55
C VAL A 49 -2.32 -10.84 -7.57
N ASN A 50 -3.43 -10.30 -8.07
CA ASN A 50 -4.58 -10.00 -7.22
C ASN A 50 -5.16 -11.25 -6.53
N ARG A 51 -5.11 -12.42 -7.18
CA ARG A 51 -5.50 -13.69 -6.55
C ARG A 51 -4.58 -14.08 -5.39
N ILE A 52 -3.29 -13.80 -5.49
CA ILE A 52 -2.35 -14.05 -4.38
C ILE A 52 -2.64 -13.06 -3.24
N LEU A 53 -2.77 -11.78 -3.55
CA LEU A 53 -3.13 -10.76 -2.54
C LEU A 53 -4.42 -11.13 -1.81
N GLU A 54 -5.46 -11.54 -2.53
CA GLU A 54 -6.73 -11.98 -1.96
C GLU A 54 -6.56 -13.18 -1.01
N LYS A 55 -5.76 -14.18 -1.40
CA LYS A 55 -5.44 -15.33 -0.54
C LYS A 55 -4.72 -14.94 0.74
N LEU A 56 -3.88 -13.92 0.68
CA LEU A 56 -3.16 -13.35 1.83
C LEU A 56 -4.04 -12.38 2.64
N GLY A 57 -5.31 -12.19 2.25
CA GLY A 57 -6.20 -11.20 2.88
C GLY A 57 -5.77 -9.76 2.62
N MET A 58 -4.87 -9.50 1.68
CA MET A 58 -4.32 -8.19 1.35
C MET A 58 -5.11 -7.53 0.24
N LEU A 59 -5.21 -6.20 0.28
CA LEU A 59 -5.83 -5.39 -0.76
C LEU A 59 -5.10 -4.04 -0.92
N ASP A 60 -5.20 -3.42 -2.10
CA ASP A 60 -4.75 -2.04 -2.30
C ASP A 60 -5.71 -1.08 -1.58
N LEU A 61 -5.22 -0.47 -0.50
CA LEU A 61 -6.00 0.45 0.34
C LEU A 61 -6.38 1.72 -0.42
N TRP A 62 -5.51 2.23 -1.29
CA TRP A 62 -5.80 3.42 -2.08
C TRP A 62 -6.93 3.14 -3.05
N ARG A 63 -6.83 2.05 -3.82
CA ARG A 63 -7.89 1.66 -4.78
C ARG A 63 -9.21 1.39 -4.07
N LYS A 64 -9.16 0.76 -2.89
CA LYS A 64 -10.37 0.44 -2.13
C LYS A 64 -11.11 1.67 -1.62
N LEU A 65 -10.39 2.74 -1.26
CA LEU A 65 -10.98 3.98 -0.75
C LEU A 65 -11.39 4.95 -1.86
N ASN A 66 -10.68 4.95 -2.99
CA ASN A 66 -10.86 5.91 -4.07
C ASN A 66 -11.67 5.36 -5.26
N GLY A 67 -12.07 4.09 -5.23
CA GLY A 67 -12.95 3.48 -6.24
C GLY A 67 -12.37 3.59 -7.63
N ASP A 68 -13.10 4.22 -8.55
CA ASP A 68 -12.73 4.32 -9.97
C ASP A 68 -11.91 5.57 -10.32
N ARG A 69 -11.44 6.33 -9.32
CA ARG A 69 -10.56 7.48 -9.57
C ARG A 69 -9.31 7.07 -10.34
N LYS A 70 -8.93 7.91 -11.31
CA LYS A 70 -7.77 7.74 -12.18
C LYS A 70 -6.70 8.73 -11.76
N GLU A 71 -5.95 8.37 -10.72
CA GLU A 71 -4.79 9.11 -10.22
C GLU A 71 -3.59 8.17 -10.27
N TYR A 72 -2.41 8.74 -10.52
CA TYR A 72 -1.21 7.99 -10.90
C TYR A 72 -0.03 8.42 -10.04
N THR A 73 0.96 7.55 -9.91
CA THR A 73 2.15 7.84 -9.10
C THR A 73 3.37 8.08 -9.96
N PHE A 74 3.35 7.71 -11.24
CA PHE A 74 4.50 7.81 -12.13
C PHE A 74 4.10 8.26 -13.53
N PHE A 75 4.96 9.05 -14.16
CA PHE A 75 4.86 9.44 -15.57
C PHE A 75 6.05 8.92 -16.38
N SER A 76 5.75 8.12 -17.40
CA SER A 76 6.76 7.68 -18.37
C SER A 76 6.85 8.66 -19.54
N ALA A 77 7.92 9.45 -19.58
CA ALA A 77 8.18 10.39 -20.68
C ALA A 77 8.32 9.70 -22.05
N VAL A 78 9.00 8.55 -22.08
CA VAL A 78 9.26 7.77 -23.32
C VAL A 78 7.95 7.28 -23.97
N HIS A 79 6.94 6.98 -23.16
CA HIS A 79 5.66 6.46 -23.63
C HIS A 79 4.52 7.48 -23.56
N GLY A 80 4.76 8.66 -22.99
CA GLY A 80 3.74 9.68 -22.75
C GLY A 80 2.58 9.17 -21.90
N THR A 81 2.82 8.27 -20.96
CA THR A 81 1.76 7.57 -20.21
C THR A 81 1.93 7.67 -18.72
N TYR A 82 0.80 7.73 -18.01
CA TYR A 82 0.76 7.72 -16.56
C TYR A 82 0.41 6.32 -16.04
N SER A 83 1.07 5.92 -14.95
CA SER A 83 0.77 4.68 -14.24
C SER A 83 0.81 4.87 -12.73
N LYS A 84 -0.01 4.11 -12.03
CA LYS A 84 0.08 3.92 -10.59
C LYS A 84 0.86 2.62 -10.35
N THR A 85 2.13 2.74 -9.95
CA THR A 85 3.03 1.62 -9.65
C THR A 85 3.39 1.53 -8.17
N ASP A 86 3.13 2.60 -7.43
CA ASP A 86 3.26 2.63 -5.98
C ASP A 86 1.96 2.16 -5.33
N HIS A 87 2.08 1.31 -4.32
CA HIS A 87 0.92 0.74 -3.65
C HIS A 87 1.09 0.74 -2.13
N ILE A 88 -0.04 0.91 -1.44
CA ILE A 88 -0.18 0.62 -0.02
C ILE A 88 -1.10 -0.58 0.08
N LEU A 89 -0.51 -1.76 0.22
CA LEU A 89 -1.22 -3.02 0.40
C LEU A 89 -1.46 -3.23 1.89
N GLY A 90 -2.71 -3.36 2.31
CA GLY A 90 -3.05 -3.61 3.71
C GLY A 90 -3.94 -4.83 3.86
N HIS A 91 -3.82 -5.51 5.00
CA HIS A 91 -4.76 -6.58 5.33
C HIS A 91 -6.19 -6.03 5.39
N LYS A 92 -7.17 -6.81 4.93
CA LYS A 92 -8.58 -6.42 4.83
C LYS A 92 -9.17 -5.93 6.15
N ASP A 93 -8.65 -6.40 7.29
CA ASP A 93 -9.08 -5.98 8.63
C ASP A 93 -8.62 -4.55 8.98
N LEU A 94 -7.56 -4.05 8.34
CA LEU A 94 -7.13 -2.65 8.46
C LEU A 94 -8.03 -1.69 7.71
N LYS A 95 -8.82 -2.18 6.74
CA LYS A 95 -9.72 -1.33 5.93
C LYS A 95 -10.65 -0.50 6.81
N ILE A 96 -11.22 -1.09 7.87
CA ILE A 96 -12.15 -0.39 8.79
C ILE A 96 -11.45 0.76 9.53
N LYS A 97 -10.13 0.63 9.73
CA LYS A 97 -9.31 1.65 10.41
C LYS A 97 -8.75 2.68 9.44
N CYS A 98 -8.60 2.34 8.15
CA CYS A 98 -8.05 3.23 7.14
C CYS A 98 -9.06 4.33 6.79
N LYS A 99 -8.75 5.58 7.17
CA LYS A 99 -9.65 6.73 7.01
C LYS A 99 -9.53 7.37 5.64
N LYS A 100 -8.30 7.51 5.14
CA LYS A 100 -7.99 8.22 3.91
C LYS A 100 -6.70 7.66 3.30
N ALA A 101 -6.68 7.53 1.98
CA ALA A 101 -5.48 7.30 1.19
C ALA A 101 -5.49 8.27 0.01
N GLU A 102 -4.39 9.00 -0.18
CA GLU A 102 -4.26 10.07 -1.18
C GLU A 102 -2.90 9.99 -1.87
N ILE A 103 -2.86 10.34 -3.16
CA ILE A 103 -1.61 10.57 -3.89
C ILE A 103 -1.24 12.04 -3.69
N VAL A 104 0.03 12.29 -3.35
CA VAL A 104 0.57 13.61 -3.06
C VAL A 104 1.70 13.87 -4.04
N ASN A 105 1.56 14.93 -4.82
CA ASN A 105 2.56 15.28 -5.82
C ASN A 105 3.92 15.54 -5.17
N ALA A 106 4.97 14.91 -5.68
CA ALA A 106 6.32 15.04 -5.15
C ALA A 106 7.20 15.83 -6.12
N PHE A 107 7.54 17.06 -5.76
CA PHE A 107 8.33 17.95 -6.63
C PHE A 107 9.78 17.47 -6.86
N PHE A 108 10.30 16.61 -5.97
CA PHE A 108 11.70 16.18 -5.94
C PHE A 108 11.89 14.74 -6.44
N SER A 109 10.85 14.09 -6.96
CA SER A 109 10.90 12.72 -7.47
C SER A 109 10.10 12.61 -8.76
N ASP A 110 10.48 11.66 -9.59
CA ASP A 110 9.68 11.17 -10.72
C ASP A 110 8.46 10.34 -10.29
N HIS A 111 8.37 9.99 -9.00
CA HIS A 111 7.22 9.35 -8.38
C HIS A 111 6.50 10.28 -7.38
N ASP A 112 5.18 10.37 -7.49
CA ASP A 112 4.31 10.96 -6.48
C ASP A 112 4.16 10.00 -5.29
N ALA A 113 4.12 10.57 -4.08
CA ALA A 113 3.99 9.79 -2.85
C ALA A 113 2.55 9.33 -2.62
N ILE A 114 2.36 8.16 -1.99
CA ILE A 114 1.07 7.76 -1.45
C ILE A 114 1.06 7.94 0.07
N LYS A 115 0.08 8.71 0.56
CA LYS A 115 -0.16 8.91 1.99
C LYS A 115 -1.42 8.20 2.41
N THR A 116 -1.35 7.40 3.47
CA THR A 116 -2.52 6.82 4.13
C THR A 116 -2.61 7.27 5.59
N THR A 117 -3.83 7.37 6.11
CA THR A 117 -4.09 7.70 7.51
C THR A 117 -5.02 6.67 8.13
N PHE A 118 -4.67 6.18 9.31
CA PHE A 118 -5.47 5.23 10.08
C PHE A 118 -6.07 5.91 11.31
N ASN A 119 -7.30 5.55 11.64
CA ASN A 119 -7.93 5.92 12.89
C ASN A 119 -7.14 5.31 14.05
N LYS A 120 -6.67 6.17 14.96
CA LYS A 120 -6.16 5.73 16.25
C LYS A 120 -7.33 5.13 17.03
N LYS A 121 -7.18 3.92 17.58
CA LYS A 121 -8.15 3.43 18.57
C LYS A 121 -8.25 4.48 19.69
N LEU A 122 -9.41 5.11 19.83
CA LEU A 122 -9.84 5.67 21.12
C LEU A 122 -10.01 4.46 22.04
N GLY A 123 -9.11 4.25 23.00
CA GLY A 123 -9.24 3.11 23.94
C GLY A 123 -7.99 2.30 24.23
N VAL A 124 -6.78 2.88 24.08
CA VAL A 124 -5.70 2.48 25.00
C VAL A 124 -5.52 3.66 25.92
N ASN A 125 -6.09 3.57 27.12
CA ASN A 125 -5.53 4.27 28.27
C ASN A 125 -4.08 3.84 28.33
N ARG A 126 -3.17 4.56 27.66
CA ARG A 126 -1.75 4.44 27.99
C ARG A 126 -1.71 4.81 29.47
N PRO A 127 -1.33 3.91 30.40
CA PRO A 127 -0.97 4.39 31.71
C PRO A 127 0.07 5.50 31.47
N LYS A 128 -0.13 6.67 32.07
CA LYS A 128 0.90 7.70 32.08
C LYS A 128 2.08 7.08 32.84
N SER A 129 3.01 6.42 32.15
CA SER A 129 4.27 6.00 32.76
C SER A 129 5.08 7.28 32.95
N ASN A 130 4.92 7.91 34.10
CA ASN A 130 5.90 8.90 34.54
C ASN A 130 7.15 8.09 34.90
N TRP A 131 8.19 8.19 34.07
CA TRP A 131 9.52 7.76 34.47
C TRP A 131 9.87 8.56 35.73
N LYS A 132 10.03 7.87 36.86
CA LYS A 132 10.54 8.48 38.10
C LYS A 132 11.98 7.99 38.25
N LEU A 133 12.92 8.92 38.42
CA LEU A 133 14.30 8.57 38.77
C LEU A 133 14.28 7.82 40.11
N ASN A 134 14.99 6.70 40.17
CA ASN A 134 15.19 5.99 41.42
C ASN A 134 16.24 6.73 42.25
N ASN A 135 15.82 7.40 43.32
CA ASN A 135 16.73 8.15 44.20
C ASN A 135 17.55 7.26 45.13
N LEU A 136 17.37 5.93 45.10
CA LEU A 136 18.21 4.98 45.85
C LEU A 136 19.60 4.78 45.24
N ILE A 137 19.85 5.37 44.06
CA ILE A 137 21.13 5.31 43.35
C ILE A 137 21.84 6.69 43.38
N LEU A 138 21.36 7.61 44.23
CA LEU A 138 21.98 8.91 44.52
C LEU A 138 22.51 8.92 45.96
#